data_AF-A0AAU4NJ48-F1
#
_entry.id   AF-A0AAU4NJ48-F1
#
_cell.length_a   1.000
_cell.length_b   1.000
_cell.length_c   1.000
_cell.angle_alpha   90.00
_cell.angle_beta   90.00
_cell.angle_gamma   90.00
#
_symmetry.space_group_name_H-M   'P 1'
#
loop_
_entity.id
_entity.type
_entity.pdbx_description
1 polymer ?
#
loop_
_entity_poly.entity_id
_entity_poly.type
_entity_poly.pdbx_seq_one_letter_code
_entity_poly.pdbx_strand_id
1 'polypeptide(L)'
;MSVTTSFQTATMGAVGEAVLTIRTHALTQITAYTARAQKAAANPEASTEAAHRERAAYWACTAREAGATEAQIDTAEAAGTAQGTA
;
A
#
# COMPACT_ATOMS: atom_id res chain seq x y z
N MET A 1 33.51 -23.17 -7.68
CA MET A 1 32.56 -22.07 -7.99
C MET A 1 31.53 -22.04 -6.86
N SER A 2 31.84 -21.43 -5.71
CA SER A 2 31.36 -22.04 -4.44
C SER A 2 30.88 -21.14 -3.30
N VAL A 3 31.05 -19.82 -3.32
CA VAL A 3 30.58 -18.94 -2.22
C VAL A 3 29.93 -17.68 -2.75
N THR A 4 30.56 -17.01 -3.72
CA THR A 4 30.06 -15.77 -4.32
C THR A 4 28.70 -15.96 -4.99
N THR A 5 28.50 -17.06 -5.72
CA THR A 5 27.21 -17.37 -6.38
C THR A 5 26.10 -17.65 -5.36
N SER A 6 26.39 -18.40 -4.30
CA SER A 6 25.42 -18.72 -3.24
C SER A 6 24.99 -17.46 -2.47
N PHE A 7 25.93 -16.57 -2.17
CA PHE A 7 25.66 -15.28 -1.53
C PHE A 7 24.83 -14.34 -2.42
N GLN A 8 25.13 -14.28 -3.72
CA GLN A 8 24.35 -13.49 -4.67
C GLN A 8 22.90 -13.98 -4.75
N THR A 9 22.69 -15.29 -4.84
CA THR A 9 21.33 -15.88 -4.84
C THR A 9 20.59 -15.57 -3.55
N ALA A 10 21.22 -15.73 -2.39
CA ALA A 10 20.61 -15.42 -1.10
C ALA A 10 20.21 -13.94 -1.00
N THR A 11 21.08 -13.04 -1.47
CA THR A 11 20.82 -11.60 -1.50
C THR A 11 19.64 -11.26 -2.40
N MET A 12 19.57 -11.80 -3.62
CA MET A 12 18.44 -11.58 -4.52
C MET A 12 17.13 -12.10 -3.93
N GLY A 13 17.15 -13.27 -3.28
CA GLY A 13 15.99 -13.84 -2.60
C GLY A 13 15.50 -12.92 -1.47
N ALA A 14 16.41 -12.46 -0.61
CA ALA A 14 16.07 -11.54 0.49
C ALA A 14 15.49 -10.21 -0.01
N VAL A 15 16.04 -9.64 -1.10
CA VAL A 15 15.50 -8.43 -1.73
C VAL A 15 14.10 -8.68 -2.30
N GLY A 16 13.88 -9.83 -2.96
CA GLY A 16 12.57 -10.23 -3.46
C GLY A 16 11.52 -10.28 -2.34
N GLU A 17 11.83 -10.94 -1.22
CA GLU A 17 10.94 -11.02 -0.05
C GLU A 17 10.68 -9.65 0.59
N ALA A 18 11.70 -8.78 0.65
CA ALA A 18 11.52 -7.42 1.13
C ALA A 18 10.55 -6.63 0.25
N VAL A 19 10.65 -6.74 -1.08
CA VAL A 19 9.72 -6.09 -2.02
C VAL A 19 8.29 -6.61 -1.84
N LEU A 20 8.11 -7.93 -1.68
CA LEU A 20 6.79 -8.51 -1.41
C LEU A 20 6.17 -7.98 -0.10
N THR A 21 6.99 -7.82 0.93
CA THR A 21 6.57 -7.27 2.22
C THR A 21 6.14 -5.81 2.08
N ILE A 22 6.94 -4.98 1.38
CA ILE A 22 6.62 -3.57 1.12
C ILE A 22 5.30 -3.46 0.34
N ARG A 23 5.14 -4.26 -0.72
CA ARG A 23 3.91 -4.29 -1.53
C ARG A 23 2.69 -4.60 -0.68
N THR A 24 2.77 -5.64 0.14
CA THR A 24 1.68 -6.07 1.03
C THR A 24 1.31 -4.99 2.04
N HIS A 25 2.33 -4.34 2.62
CA HIS A 25 2.12 -3.24 3.55
C HIS A 25 1.46 -2.04 2.88
N ALA A 26 1.97 -1.63 1.70
CA ALA A 26 1.44 -0.51 0.95
C ALA A 26 -0.05 -0.70 0.59
N LEU A 27 -0.43 -1.87 0.08
CA LEU A 27 -1.84 -2.20 -0.20
C LEU A 27 -2.71 -2.12 1.06
N THR A 28 -2.21 -2.61 2.20
CA THR A 28 -2.94 -2.50 3.48
C THR A 28 -3.15 -1.04 3.89
N GLN A 29 -2.15 -0.19 3.68
CA GLN A 29 -2.24 1.23 4.02
C GLN A 29 -3.17 2.00 3.09
N ILE A 30 -3.23 1.66 1.79
CA ILE A 30 -4.20 2.23 0.86
C ILE A 30 -5.63 2.00 1.39
N THR A 31 -5.97 0.76 1.74
CA THR A 31 -7.27 0.42 2.35
C THR A 31 -7.55 1.28 3.59
N ALA A 32 -6.59 1.34 4.53
CA ALA A 32 -6.77 2.03 5.80
C ALA A 32 -6.95 3.56 5.64
N TYR A 33 -6.14 4.20 4.80
CA TYR A 33 -6.21 5.65 4.59
C TYR A 33 -7.40 6.05 3.73
N THR A 34 -7.81 5.23 2.77
CA THR A 34 -9.06 5.44 2.04
C THR A 34 -10.27 5.33 2.98
N ALA A 35 -10.31 4.35 3.87
CA ALA A 35 -11.38 4.24 4.87
C ALA A 35 -11.43 5.46 5.81
N ARG A 36 -10.26 5.95 6.25
CA ARG A 36 -10.18 7.17 7.07
C ARG A 36 -10.62 8.42 6.31
N ALA A 37 -10.28 8.53 5.03
CA ALA A 37 -10.73 9.63 4.19
C ALA A 37 -12.27 9.64 4.09
N GLN A 38 -12.91 8.49 3.87
CA GLN A 38 -14.37 8.41 3.83
C GLN A 38 -15.02 8.79 5.16
N LYS A 39 -14.48 8.30 6.29
CA LYS A 39 -14.98 8.66 7.62
C LYS A 39 -14.82 10.16 7.92
N ALA A 40 -13.72 10.77 7.49
CA ALA A 40 -13.52 12.20 7.61
C ALA A 40 -14.47 12.99 6.71
N ALA A 41 -14.68 12.55 5.45
CA ALA A 41 -15.62 13.19 4.52
C ALA A 41 -17.07 13.18 5.03
N ALA A 42 -17.45 12.12 5.76
CA ALA A 42 -18.76 12.02 6.39
C ALA A 42 -18.92 12.89 7.65
N ASN A 43 -17.84 13.47 8.18
CA ASN A 43 -17.85 14.32 9.37
C ASN A 43 -17.57 15.79 9.01
N PRO A 44 -18.57 16.69 9.09
CA PRO A 44 -18.41 18.12 8.78
C PRO A 44 -17.37 18.86 9.62
N GLU A 45 -17.03 18.34 10.81
CA GLU A 45 -16.02 18.94 11.69
C GLU A 45 -14.60 18.43 11.42
N ALA A 46 -14.44 17.40 10.58
CA ALA A 46 -13.13 16.84 10.29
C ALA A 46 -12.39 17.67 9.24
N SER A 47 -11.14 18.03 9.54
CA SER A 47 -10.24 18.74 8.64
C SER A 47 -9.19 17.84 7.96
N THR A 48 -9.26 16.52 8.19
CA THR A 48 -8.21 15.56 7.82
C THR A 48 -8.48 14.77 6.55
N GLU A 49 -9.62 14.98 5.86
CA GLU A 49 -9.97 14.23 4.65
C GLU A 49 -8.86 14.29 3.60
N ALA A 50 -8.45 15.50 3.22
CA ALA A 50 -7.41 15.71 2.21
C ALA A 50 -6.09 15.03 2.59
N ALA A 51 -5.66 15.15 3.85
CA ALA A 51 -4.45 14.49 4.35
C ALA A 51 -4.52 12.96 4.27
N HIS A 52 -5.70 12.37 4.52
CA HIS A 52 -5.90 10.94 4.36
C HIS A 52 -5.90 10.51 2.89
N ARG A 53 -6.49 11.30 1.98
CA ARG A 53 -6.43 11.07 0.53
C ARG A 53 -5.00 11.12 0.00
N GLU A 54 -4.24 12.14 0.38
CA GLU A 54 -2.83 12.27 0.01
C GLU A 54 -2.00 11.09 0.52
N ARG A 55 -2.28 10.62 1.75
CA ARG A 55 -1.57 9.48 2.31
C ARG A 55 -1.93 8.16 1.60
N ALA A 56 -3.18 7.98 1.17
CA ALA A 56 -3.56 6.85 0.32
C ALA A 56 -2.82 6.89 -1.03
N ALA A 57 -2.75 8.06 -1.67
CA ALA A 57 -2.02 8.25 -2.93
C ALA A 57 -0.51 7.97 -2.79
N TYR A 58 0.11 8.40 -1.68
CA TYR A 58 1.50 8.06 -1.36
C TYR A 58 1.73 6.55 -1.34
N TRP A 59 0.85 5.81 -0.65
CA TRP A 59 0.98 4.35 -0.58
C TRP A 59 0.65 3.65 -1.90
N ALA A 60 -0.23 4.21 -2.72
CA ALA A 60 -0.44 3.73 -4.08
C ALA A 60 0.85 3.83 -4.92
N CYS A 61 1.59 4.95 -4.83
CA CYS A 61 2.90 5.08 -5.47
C CYS A 61 3.89 4.04 -4.94
N THR A 62 4.01 3.86 -3.63
CA THR A 62 4.88 2.84 -3.03
C THR A 62 4.50 1.41 -3.46
N ALA A 63 3.21 1.12 -3.59
CA ALA A 63 2.74 -0.18 -4.07
C ALA A 63 3.18 -0.44 -5.52
N ARG A 64 3.07 0.57 -6.41
CA ARG A 64 3.55 0.49 -7.80
C ARG A 64 5.05 0.25 -7.88
N GLU A 65 5.82 1.01 -7.09
CA GLU A 65 7.28 0.83 -6.99
C GLU A 65 7.66 -0.58 -6.51
N ALA A 66 6.82 -1.18 -5.65
CA ALA A 66 6.98 -2.56 -5.19
C ALA A 66 6.30 -3.61 -6.11
N GLY A 67 5.88 -3.23 -7.32
CA GLY A 67 5.34 -4.14 -8.32
C GLY A 67 3.89 -4.59 -8.08
N ALA A 68 3.08 -3.79 -7.39
CA ALA A 68 1.63 -3.95 -7.42
C ALA A 68 1.09 -3.54 -8.79
N THR A 69 0.06 -4.25 -9.25
CA THR A 69 -0.74 -3.88 -10.42
C THR A 69 -1.79 -2.84 -10.05
N GLU A 70 -2.26 -2.06 -11.03
CA GLU A 70 -3.39 -1.12 -10.81
C GLU A 70 -4.62 -1.85 -10.26
N ALA A 71 -4.95 -3.05 -10.76
CA ALA A 71 -6.08 -3.82 -10.26
C ALA A 71 -5.96 -4.17 -8.75
N GLN A 72 -4.75 -4.40 -8.24
CA GLN A 72 -4.53 -4.63 -6.80
C GLN A 72 -4.71 -3.35 -5.99
N ILE A 73 -4.29 -2.21 -6.53
CA ILE A 73 -4.47 -0.89 -5.92
C ILE A 73 -5.95 -0.52 -5.89
N ASP A 74 -6.64 -0.63 -7.03
CA ASP A 74 -8.09 -0.39 -7.16
C ASP A 74 -8.90 -1.25 -6.18
N THR A 75 -8.51 -2.53 -6.03
CA THR A 75 -9.15 -3.43 -5.06
C THR A 75 -8.96 -2.94 -3.62
N ALA A 76 -7.77 -2.46 -3.26
CA ALA A 76 -7.50 -1.91 -1.93
C ALA A 76 -8.28 -0.60 -1.68
N GLU A 77 -8.36 0.28 -2.67
CA GLU A 77 -9.14 1.52 -2.61
C GLU A 77 -10.65 1.25 -2.48
N ALA A 78 -11.18 0.29 -3.25
CA ALA A 78 -12.56 -0.14 -3.16
C ALA A 78 -12.88 -0.75 -1.78
N ALA A 79 -12.00 -1.61 -1.26
CA ALA A 79 -12.14 -2.16 0.08
C ALA A 79 -12.13 -1.07 1.17
N GLY A 80 -11.22 -0.09 1.06
CA GLY A 80 -11.17 1.05 1.98
C GLY A 80 -12.44 1.90 1.91
N THR A 81 -12.96 2.12 0.70
CA THR A 81 -14.21 2.86 0.50
C THR A 81 -15.39 2.16 1.16
N ALA A 82 -15.52 0.84 0.97
CA ALA A 82 -16.55 0.03 1.62
C ALA A 82 -16.44 0.07 3.16
N GLN A 83 -15.23 -0.02 3.72
CA GLN A 83 -15.00 0.03 5.17
C GLN A 83 -15.26 1.41 5.80
N GLY A 84 -15.07 2.48 5.03
CA GLY A 84 -15.25 3.84 5.50
C GLY A 84 -16.69 4.36 5.39
N THR A 85 -17.56 3.63 4.69
CA THR A 85 -18.97 3.97 4.46
C THR A 85 -19.95 3.02 5.18
N ALA A 86 -19.44 1.95 5.79
CA ALA A 86 -20.16 1.08 6.72
C ALA A 86 -20.22 1.68 8.13
#